data_AF-A0A382LSG5-F1
#
_entry.id   AF-A0A382LSG5-F1
#
_cell.length_a   1.000
_cell.length_b   1.000
_cell.length_c   1.000
_cell.angle_alpha   90.00
_cell.angle_beta   90.00
_cell.angle_gamma   90.00
#
_symmetry.space_group_name_H-M   'P 1'
#
loop_
_entity.id
_entity.type
_entity.pdbx_description
1 polymer ?
#
loop_
_entity_poly.entity_id
_entity_poly.type
_entity_poly.pdbx_seq_one_letter_code
_entity_poly.pdbx_strand_id
1 'polypeptide(L)'
;MQVVSEEHNMTKKIFNLNFLFPLFFIAFLIIASPVKGQDLCPPSFLEGIPLNGAVELYWDEPDSLGGFGEEVFSACFSTCESAAEGFTIEHIGQDTSGGWFQDSDGEFDCGTDMYACTDGGSDHFSAFASYSDTLAPVNSRMSTGPIDLSSYAAATLYFDEYIEFSDFANDSNWVEISTNGADWTPVYYSNPMELGDGFVANFIDLSDYAGQSIYLGFRFFDSIGYNEN
;
A
#
# COMPACT_ATOMS: atom_id res chain seq x y z
N MET A 1 -42.74 -90.90 23.55
CA MET A 1 -42.14 -90.86 22.20
C MET A 1 -42.67 -89.60 21.50
N GLN A 2 -41.77 -88.94 20.77
CA GLN A 2 -41.75 -87.55 20.26
C GLN A 2 -43.06 -86.92 19.72
N VAL A 3 -43.33 -85.64 20.07
CA VAL A 3 -43.20 -84.36 19.27
C VAL A 3 -44.29 -84.27 18.19
N VAL A 4 -45.12 -83.21 18.11
CA VAL A 4 -44.89 -81.93 17.40
C VAL A 4 -45.83 -80.84 17.96
N SER A 5 -45.30 -79.65 18.26
CA SER A 5 -46.09 -78.40 18.33
C SER A 5 -45.88 -77.63 17.03
N GLU A 6 -46.97 -77.27 16.34
CA GLU A 6 -46.95 -76.31 15.23
C GLU A 6 -47.12 -74.89 15.80
N GLU A 7 -46.12 -74.03 15.57
CA GLU A 7 -46.19 -72.61 15.89
C GLU A 7 -46.35 -71.79 14.59
N HIS A 8 -47.25 -70.81 14.67
CA HIS A 8 -47.81 -70.03 13.58
C HIS A 8 -46.82 -68.96 13.09
N ASN A 9 -46.41 -69.00 11.81
CA ASN A 9 -45.43 -68.09 11.24
C ASN A 9 -46.08 -66.77 10.76
N MET A 10 -45.84 -65.67 11.48
CA MET A 10 -46.29 -64.32 11.11
C MET A 10 -45.17 -63.60 10.32
N THR A 11 -45.40 -63.33 9.04
CA THR A 11 -44.44 -62.70 8.13
C THR A 11 -44.26 -61.20 8.44
N LYS A 12 -43.12 -60.81 9.04
CA LYS A 12 -42.71 -59.41 9.20
C LYS A 12 -42.17 -58.86 7.87
N LYS A 13 -42.76 -57.77 7.38
CA LYS A 13 -42.23 -56.96 6.27
C LYS A 13 -40.86 -56.41 6.64
N ILE A 14 -39.84 -56.75 5.86
CA ILE A 14 -38.48 -56.23 5.97
C ILE A 14 -38.45 -54.83 5.34
N PHE A 15 -38.18 -53.82 6.17
CA PHE A 15 -37.87 -52.47 5.71
C PHE A 15 -36.58 -52.50 4.88
N ASN A 16 -36.62 -51.90 3.69
CA ASN A 16 -35.55 -51.95 2.69
C ASN A 16 -34.40 -51.01 3.11
N LEU A 17 -33.35 -51.58 3.74
CA LEU A 17 -32.24 -50.85 4.37
C LEU A 17 -31.23 -50.23 3.38
N ASN A 18 -31.43 -50.42 2.06
CA ASN A 18 -30.48 -49.98 1.04
C ASN A 18 -30.63 -48.51 0.62
N PHE A 19 -31.65 -47.79 1.10
CA PHE A 19 -31.89 -46.38 0.73
C PHE A 19 -31.46 -45.38 1.82
N LEU A 20 -31.21 -45.84 3.06
CA LEU A 20 -30.85 -44.97 4.18
C LEU A 20 -29.35 -44.64 4.23
N PHE A 21 -28.51 -45.56 3.75
CA PHE A 21 -27.05 -45.41 3.75
C PHE A 21 -26.52 -44.26 2.85
N PRO A 22 -26.99 -44.07 1.60
CA PRO A 22 -26.50 -42.97 0.76
C PRO A 22 -26.96 -41.59 1.24
N LEU A 23 -28.16 -41.50 1.84
CA LEU A 23 -28.68 -40.25 2.41
C LEU A 23 -27.87 -39.79 3.63
N PHE A 24 -27.43 -40.74 4.47
CA PHE A 24 -26.58 -40.43 5.62
C PHE A 24 -25.18 -39.96 5.19
N PHE A 25 -24.63 -40.56 4.13
CA PHE A 25 -23.33 -40.16 3.58
C PHE A 25 -23.35 -38.77 2.93
N ILE A 26 -24.41 -38.41 2.23
CA ILE A 26 -24.57 -37.08 1.62
C ILE A 26 -24.76 -36.01 2.71
N ALA A 27 -25.57 -36.28 3.73
CA ALA A 27 -25.74 -35.36 4.86
C ALA A 27 -24.42 -35.17 5.63
N PHE A 28 -23.63 -36.24 5.82
CA PHE A 28 -22.32 -36.15 6.46
C PHE A 28 -21.32 -35.31 5.65
N LEU A 29 -21.31 -35.41 4.31
CA LEU A 29 -20.42 -34.61 3.45
C LEU A 29 -20.74 -33.11 3.51
N ILE A 30 -22.02 -32.73 3.65
CA ILE A 30 -22.46 -31.34 3.79
C ILE A 30 -22.08 -30.76 5.17
N ILE A 31 -22.17 -31.58 6.23
CA ILE A 31 -21.83 -31.13 7.60
C ILE A 31 -20.31 -31.12 7.83
N ALA A 32 -19.57 -32.05 7.22
CA ALA A 32 -18.12 -32.20 7.40
C ALA A 32 -17.28 -31.24 6.53
N SER A 33 -17.91 -30.53 5.61
CA SER A 33 -17.28 -29.52 4.75
C SER A 33 -17.75 -28.14 5.18
N PRO A 34 -17.24 -27.55 6.29
CA PRO A 34 -17.48 -26.14 6.51
C PRO A 34 -16.90 -25.42 5.30
N VAL A 35 -17.79 -24.84 4.48
CA VAL A 35 -17.39 -23.81 3.53
C VAL A 35 -16.74 -22.77 4.40
N LYS A 36 -15.40 -22.74 4.40
CA LYS A 36 -14.65 -21.64 4.96
C LYS A 36 -15.06 -20.46 4.09
N GLY A 37 -16.08 -19.72 4.54
CA GLY A 37 -16.20 -18.34 4.15
C GLY A 37 -14.83 -17.77 4.41
N GLN A 38 -14.16 -17.29 3.36
CA GLN A 38 -13.04 -16.42 3.60
C GLN A 38 -13.62 -15.32 4.47
N ASP A 39 -13.01 -15.07 5.63
CA ASP A 39 -13.22 -13.81 6.32
C ASP A 39 -12.70 -12.76 5.34
N LEU A 40 -13.57 -12.35 4.41
CA LEU A 40 -13.38 -11.19 3.57
C LEU A 40 -13.52 -10.06 4.57
N CYS A 41 -12.41 -9.72 5.22
CA CYS A 41 -12.30 -8.44 5.88
C CYS A 41 -12.74 -7.41 4.82
N PRO A 42 -13.69 -6.52 5.15
CA PRO A 42 -13.98 -5.42 4.26
C PRO A 42 -12.64 -4.73 3.95
N PRO A 43 -12.43 -4.28 2.69
CA PRO A 43 -11.31 -3.41 2.37
C PRO A 43 -11.20 -2.33 3.46
N SER A 44 -9.98 -2.04 3.91
CA SER A 44 -9.75 -1.00 4.90
C SER A 44 -10.46 0.28 4.45
N PHE A 45 -11.00 1.04 5.41
CA PHE A 45 -11.68 2.33 5.17
C PHE A 45 -12.99 2.25 4.38
N LEU A 46 -13.45 1.05 3.98
CA LEU A 46 -14.74 0.89 3.30
C LEU A 46 -15.89 0.97 4.31
N GLU A 47 -16.59 2.08 4.31
CA GLU A 47 -17.84 2.25 5.03
C GLU A 47 -19.04 1.95 4.11
N GLY A 48 -20.05 1.28 4.68
CA GLY A 48 -21.24 0.85 3.96
C GLY A 48 -22.51 1.45 4.55
N ILE A 49 -23.20 2.30 3.79
CA ILE A 49 -24.51 2.82 4.16
C ILE A 49 -25.59 1.93 3.54
N PRO A 50 -26.44 1.27 4.35
CA PRO A 50 -27.54 0.48 3.81
C PRO A 50 -28.63 1.40 3.23
N LEU A 51 -28.94 1.21 1.96
CA LEU A 51 -30.05 1.87 1.26
C LEU A 51 -31.15 0.83 0.92
N ASN A 52 -32.32 1.29 0.51
CA ASN A 52 -33.40 0.38 0.13
C ASN A 52 -33.09 -0.32 -1.20
N GLY A 53 -32.56 -1.54 -1.12
CA GLY A 53 -32.18 -2.36 -2.28
C GLY A 53 -30.80 -2.05 -2.86
N ALA A 54 -29.99 -1.25 -2.17
CA ALA A 54 -28.62 -0.93 -2.54
C ALA A 54 -27.75 -0.78 -1.28
N VAL A 55 -26.44 -0.81 -1.48
CA VAL A 55 -25.46 -0.39 -0.47
C VAL A 55 -24.62 0.70 -1.11
N GLU A 56 -24.51 1.83 -0.43
CA GLU A 56 -23.55 2.86 -0.81
C GLU A 56 -22.24 2.54 -0.09
N LEU A 57 -21.17 2.53 -0.88
CA LEU A 57 -19.83 2.26 -0.42
C LEU A 57 -19.03 3.55 -0.57
N TYR A 58 -18.50 4.06 0.52
CA TYR A 58 -17.53 5.14 0.48
C TYR A 58 -16.28 4.71 1.22
N TRP A 59 -15.15 5.15 0.71
CA TRP A 59 -13.90 5.08 1.42
C TRP A 59 -13.78 6.38 2.19
N ASP A 60 -13.54 6.31 3.50
CA ASP A 60 -13.09 7.51 4.21
C ASP A 60 -11.83 8.03 3.52
N GLU A 61 -11.77 9.36 3.32
CA GLU A 61 -10.54 10.02 2.88
C GLU A 61 -9.39 9.55 3.80
N PRO A 62 -8.18 9.34 3.27
CA PRO A 62 -7.04 8.80 4.01
C PRO A 62 -6.47 9.82 5.02
N ASP A 63 -7.33 10.49 5.79
CA ASP A 63 -7.02 11.61 6.67
C ASP A 63 -7.04 11.17 8.14
N SER A 64 -7.30 9.89 8.41
CA SER A 64 -6.89 9.25 9.65
C SER A 64 -6.55 7.80 9.35
N LEU A 65 -5.43 7.33 9.87
CA LEU A 65 -4.79 6.03 9.66
C LEU A 65 -5.66 4.76 9.74
N GLY A 66 -6.99 4.81 9.91
CA GLY A 66 -7.97 3.70 9.86
C GLY A 66 -7.44 2.32 10.25
N GLY A 67 -6.84 2.29 11.44
CA GLY A 67 -6.36 1.06 12.07
C GLY A 67 -4.87 0.76 11.88
N PHE A 68 -4.10 1.56 11.15
CA PHE A 68 -2.65 1.41 11.00
C PHE A 68 -1.81 1.97 12.17
N GLY A 69 -2.45 2.65 13.13
CA GLY A 69 -1.80 3.10 14.36
C GLY A 69 -1.94 4.60 14.61
N GLU A 70 -0.95 5.16 15.28
CA GLU A 70 -0.83 6.60 15.56
C GLU A 70 0.05 7.27 14.50
N GLU A 71 -0.37 8.46 14.06
CA GLU A 71 0.40 9.24 13.08
C GLU A 71 1.51 9.98 13.80
N VAL A 72 2.75 9.60 13.48
CA VAL A 72 3.95 10.21 14.06
C VAL A 72 4.57 11.27 13.16
N PHE A 73 4.25 11.22 11.87
CA PHE A 73 4.71 12.15 10.86
C PHE A 73 3.77 12.08 9.65
N SER A 74 3.36 13.24 9.16
CA SER A 74 2.68 13.41 7.88
C SER A 74 3.25 14.63 7.17
N ALA A 75 3.25 14.57 5.85
CA ALA A 75 3.64 15.68 5.00
C ALA A 75 2.54 15.96 4.00
N CYS A 76 2.06 17.21 4.00
CA CYS A 76 1.12 17.71 3.01
C CYS A 76 1.56 19.11 2.57
N PHE A 77 1.36 19.41 1.30
CA PHE A 77 1.87 20.62 0.66
C PHE A 77 0.69 21.55 0.36
N SER A 78 0.38 22.48 1.26
CA SER A 78 -0.73 23.42 1.05
C SER A 78 -0.40 24.52 0.04
N THR A 79 0.88 24.86 -0.11
CA THR A 79 1.34 25.77 -1.17
C THR A 79 2.60 25.25 -1.81
N CYS A 80 2.72 25.47 -3.11
CA CYS A 80 3.93 25.15 -3.88
C CYS A 80 5.18 25.80 -3.29
N GLU A 81 5.13 27.11 -3.00
CA GLU A 81 6.28 27.91 -2.57
C GLU A 81 6.90 27.43 -1.26
N SER A 82 6.08 26.93 -0.33
CA SER A 82 6.56 26.44 0.97
C SER A 82 6.81 24.93 0.98
N ALA A 83 6.62 24.23 -0.14
CA ALA A 83 6.58 22.77 -0.15
C ALA A 83 7.91 22.14 0.32
N ALA A 84 9.04 22.75 -0.04
CA ALA A 84 10.36 22.29 0.36
C ALA A 84 10.78 22.70 1.79
N GLU A 85 10.10 23.64 2.46
CA GLU A 85 10.58 24.22 3.72
C GLU A 85 10.65 23.22 4.89
N GLY A 86 9.86 22.13 4.82
CA GLY A 86 9.85 21.05 5.82
C GLY A 86 10.90 19.96 5.60
N PHE A 87 11.67 20.04 4.52
CA PHE A 87 12.56 18.97 4.06
C PHE A 87 13.99 19.44 3.85
N THR A 88 14.93 18.52 3.98
CA THR A 88 16.29 18.71 3.50
C THR A 88 16.40 18.14 2.09
N ILE A 89 16.69 19.01 1.12
CA ILE A 89 16.89 18.64 -0.29
C ILE A 89 18.38 18.60 -0.60
N GLU A 90 18.85 17.46 -1.08
CA GLU A 90 20.23 17.24 -1.47
C GLU A 90 20.30 16.93 -2.97
N HIS A 91 21.15 17.65 -3.70
CA HIS A 91 21.45 17.42 -5.11
C HIS A 91 22.88 16.86 -5.20
N ILE A 92 22.99 15.54 -5.32
CA ILE A 92 24.23 14.78 -5.06
C ILE A 92 25.03 14.60 -6.35
N GLY A 93 26.01 15.46 -6.57
CA GLY A 93 26.92 15.35 -7.72
C GLY A 93 26.28 15.74 -9.05
N GLN A 94 25.22 16.55 -9.01
CA GLN A 94 24.58 17.16 -10.18
C GLN A 94 24.89 18.65 -10.23
N ASP A 95 24.97 19.22 -11.43
CA ASP A 95 25.51 20.56 -11.62
C ASP A 95 24.47 21.68 -11.40
N THR A 96 23.25 21.59 -11.96
CA THR A 96 22.28 22.71 -11.84
C THR A 96 20.79 22.41 -12.05
N SER A 97 20.35 21.24 -12.48
CA SER A 97 18.92 21.00 -12.76
C SER A 97 18.41 19.61 -12.41
N GLY A 98 17.08 19.45 -12.40
CA GLY A 98 16.39 18.22 -12.06
C GLY A 98 16.50 17.82 -10.59
N GLY A 99 15.75 16.79 -10.23
CA GLY A 99 15.65 16.30 -8.86
C GLY A 99 14.49 16.93 -8.10
N TRP A 100 14.51 16.79 -6.76
CA TRP A 100 13.39 17.22 -5.95
C TRP A 100 13.24 18.74 -5.94
N PHE A 101 12.02 19.20 -6.21
CA PHE A 101 11.60 20.60 -6.30
C PHE A 101 12.41 21.45 -7.29
N GLN A 102 13.02 20.80 -8.28
CA GLN A 102 13.67 21.47 -9.41
C GLN A 102 13.16 20.89 -10.71
N ASP A 103 12.76 21.74 -11.64
CA ASP A 103 12.47 21.34 -13.01
C ASP A 103 13.75 21.06 -13.81
N SER A 104 13.59 20.71 -15.09
CA SER A 104 14.71 20.40 -15.98
C SER A 104 15.63 21.59 -16.27
N ASP A 105 15.14 22.82 -16.08
CA ASP A 105 15.90 24.07 -16.21
C ASP A 105 16.59 24.47 -14.88
N GLY A 106 16.23 23.81 -13.77
CA GLY A 106 16.76 24.04 -12.43
C GLY A 106 15.97 25.07 -11.62
N GLU A 107 14.82 25.51 -12.13
CA GLU A 107 13.92 26.41 -11.43
C GLU A 107 13.05 25.63 -10.44
N PHE A 108 12.59 26.31 -9.39
CA PHE A 108 11.78 25.68 -8.36
C PHE A 108 10.39 25.31 -8.91
N ASP A 109 9.94 24.09 -8.64
CA ASP A 109 8.60 23.62 -9.01
C ASP A 109 8.04 22.59 -8.02
N CYS A 110 6.73 22.35 -8.09
CA CYS A 110 6.01 21.37 -7.29
C CYS A 110 5.08 20.53 -8.16
N GLY A 111 4.71 19.36 -7.65
CA GLY A 111 3.79 18.49 -8.33
C GLY A 111 2.37 18.99 -8.15
N THR A 112 1.49 18.62 -9.06
CA THR A 112 0.06 18.93 -8.99
C THR A 112 -0.77 17.65 -9.06
N ASP A 113 -2.10 17.78 -8.96
CA ASP A 113 -3.07 16.69 -9.13
C ASP A 113 -2.97 15.54 -8.10
N MET A 114 -2.39 15.81 -6.93
CA MET A 114 -2.41 14.92 -5.77
C MET A 114 -3.56 15.25 -4.81
N TYR A 115 -3.82 14.35 -3.86
CA TYR A 115 -4.83 14.56 -2.82
C TYR A 115 -4.55 15.87 -2.06
N ALA A 116 -5.59 16.67 -1.91
CA ALA A 116 -5.48 17.94 -1.21
C ALA A 116 -5.26 17.72 0.29
N CYS A 117 -4.66 18.71 0.95
CA CYS A 117 -4.58 18.70 2.39
C CYS A 117 -5.97 18.79 3.02
N THR A 118 -6.14 18.21 4.20
CA THR A 118 -7.38 18.23 5.01
C THR A 118 -7.78 19.63 5.52
N ASP A 119 -7.12 20.70 5.06
CA ASP A 119 -7.44 22.07 5.45
C ASP A 119 -8.73 22.61 4.78
N GLY A 120 -9.39 21.79 3.97
CA GLY A 120 -10.62 22.12 3.25
C GLY A 120 -10.38 23.01 2.04
N GLY A 121 -9.13 23.16 1.61
CA GLY A 121 -8.72 23.81 0.36
C GLY A 121 -8.91 22.92 -0.87
N SER A 122 -8.57 23.47 -2.03
CA SER A 122 -8.45 22.73 -3.30
C SER A 122 -6.99 22.64 -3.75
N ASP A 123 -6.08 22.66 -2.78
CA ASP A 123 -4.64 22.74 -3.00
C ASP A 123 -4.14 21.34 -3.31
N HIS A 124 -3.94 21.05 -4.59
CA HIS A 124 -3.55 19.72 -5.10
C HIS A 124 -2.03 19.62 -5.28
N PHE A 125 -1.22 20.13 -4.35
CA PHE A 125 0.24 20.14 -4.53
C PHE A 125 0.92 18.88 -3.98
N SER A 126 2.08 18.56 -4.53
CA SER A 126 2.91 17.44 -4.08
C SER A 126 4.41 17.72 -4.21
N ALA A 127 5.20 16.85 -3.58
CA ALA A 127 6.62 16.78 -3.87
C ALA A 127 6.80 16.34 -5.33
N PHE A 128 7.70 17.03 -6.03
CA PHE A 128 7.99 16.79 -7.44
C PHE A 128 9.46 16.47 -7.61
N ALA A 129 9.76 15.44 -8.40
CA ALA A 129 11.09 15.17 -8.87
C ALA A 129 11.07 15.09 -10.39
N SER A 130 12.02 15.78 -11.03
CA SER A 130 12.12 15.79 -12.49
C SER A 130 13.48 15.31 -12.98
N TYR A 131 13.52 14.82 -14.21
CA TYR A 131 14.77 14.64 -14.91
C TYR A 131 15.48 15.99 -15.10
N SER A 132 16.80 15.98 -15.01
CA SER A 132 17.66 17.09 -15.43
C SER A 132 17.64 17.26 -16.96
N ASP A 133 18.25 18.35 -17.43
CA ASP A 133 18.45 18.61 -18.86
C ASP A 133 19.17 17.44 -19.57
N THR A 134 19.09 17.46 -20.91
CA THR A 134 19.46 16.37 -21.81
C THR A 134 20.84 15.79 -21.51
N LEU A 135 20.89 14.46 -21.26
CA LEU A 135 22.11 13.67 -20.99
C LEU A 135 22.91 14.09 -19.74
N ALA A 136 22.27 14.71 -18.75
CA ALA A 136 22.86 14.95 -17.44
C ALA A 136 22.29 13.97 -16.40
N PRO A 137 23.09 13.19 -15.67
CA PRO A 137 22.57 12.34 -14.58
C PRO A 137 21.93 13.18 -13.48
N VAL A 138 20.87 12.64 -12.87
CA VAL A 138 20.17 13.24 -11.73
C VAL A 138 20.28 12.32 -10.52
N ASN A 139 20.57 12.91 -9.37
CA ASN A 139 20.67 12.17 -8.11
C ASN A 139 20.29 13.11 -6.98
N SER A 140 19.03 13.06 -6.59
CA SER A 140 18.47 13.99 -5.62
C SER A 140 17.75 13.26 -4.49
N ARG A 141 17.95 13.70 -3.25
CA ARG A 141 17.26 13.19 -2.06
C ARG A 141 16.44 14.29 -1.42
N MET A 142 15.16 14.02 -1.19
CA MET A 142 14.31 14.74 -0.27
C MET A 142 14.27 13.96 1.04
N SER A 143 14.56 14.60 2.17
CA SER A 143 14.60 13.92 3.47
C SER A 143 13.94 14.71 4.59
N THR A 144 13.36 13.99 5.55
CA THR A 144 12.71 14.57 6.73
C THR A 144 13.75 14.99 7.78
N GLY A 145 13.29 15.76 8.77
CA GLY A 145 13.96 15.78 10.07
C GLY A 145 13.84 14.44 10.82
N PRO A 146 14.41 14.33 12.04
CA PRO A 146 14.29 13.11 12.83
C PRO A 146 12.83 12.86 13.24
N ILE A 147 12.33 11.67 12.94
CA ILE A 147 11.06 11.11 13.38
C ILE A 147 11.34 10.23 14.59
N ASP A 148 10.60 10.43 15.69
CA ASP A 148 10.81 9.68 16.93
C ASP A 148 9.89 8.45 16.99
N LEU A 149 10.47 7.26 16.80
CA LEU A 149 9.78 5.99 16.95
C LEU A 149 10.10 5.29 18.28
N SER A 150 10.74 5.97 19.23
CA SER A 150 11.27 5.35 20.48
C SER A 150 10.22 4.67 21.34
N SER A 151 8.96 5.12 21.26
CA SER A 151 7.84 4.60 22.05
C SER A 151 7.00 3.54 21.31
N TYR A 152 7.39 3.18 20.09
CA TYR A 152 6.62 2.28 19.23
C TYR A 152 7.32 0.94 19.06
N ALA A 153 6.53 -0.12 18.87
CA ALA A 153 7.02 -1.50 18.66
C ALA A 153 6.97 -1.94 17.18
N ALA A 154 6.30 -1.16 16.34
CA ALA A 154 6.16 -1.37 14.91
C ALA A 154 5.97 0.01 14.26
N ALA A 155 6.34 0.13 12.99
CA ALA A 155 6.16 1.35 12.22
C ALA A 155 5.88 1.00 10.76
N THR A 156 5.18 1.88 10.07
CA THR A 156 4.79 1.70 8.68
C THR A 156 4.81 3.04 7.98
N LEU A 157 5.28 3.04 6.74
CA LEU A 157 5.19 4.17 5.83
C LEU A 157 4.14 3.88 4.75
N TYR A 158 3.24 4.84 4.55
CA TYR A 158 2.33 4.89 3.42
C TYR A 158 2.61 6.15 2.60
N PHE A 159 2.60 6.02 1.28
CA PHE A 159 2.62 7.16 0.36
C PHE A 159 2.06 6.75 -0.99
N ASP A 160 1.49 7.73 -1.69
CA ASP A 160 1.12 7.60 -3.09
C ASP A 160 2.21 8.25 -3.96
N GLU A 161 2.62 7.57 -5.02
CA GLU A 161 3.48 8.14 -6.05
C GLU A 161 2.75 8.17 -7.39
N TYR A 162 3.12 9.14 -8.22
CA TYR A 162 2.70 9.21 -9.61
C TYR A 162 3.95 9.27 -10.48
N ILE A 163 3.99 8.38 -11.47
CA ILE A 163 5.09 8.28 -12.41
C ILE A 163 4.60 8.81 -13.76
N GLU A 164 5.39 9.69 -14.36
CA GLU A 164 5.19 10.17 -15.72
C GLU A 164 6.47 9.96 -16.51
N PHE A 165 6.32 9.63 -17.79
CA PHE A 165 7.42 9.36 -18.71
C PHE A 165 8.32 8.20 -18.29
N SER A 166 7.72 7.11 -17.77
CA SER A 166 8.43 5.89 -17.38
C SER A 166 9.27 5.29 -18.51
N ASP A 167 8.88 5.53 -19.76
CA ASP A 167 9.60 5.08 -20.96
C ASP A 167 11.00 5.72 -21.10
N PHE A 168 11.28 6.82 -20.41
CA PHE A 168 12.60 7.47 -20.37
C PHE A 168 13.44 7.09 -19.14
N ALA A 169 12.89 6.33 -18.20
CA ALA A 169 13.60 5.92 -17.00
C ALA A 169 14.70 4.90 -17.30
N ASN A 170 15.85 5.06 -16.65
CA ASN A 170 17.00 4.17 -16.77
C ASN A 170 17.34 3.44 -15.47
N ASP A 171 16.88 4.00 -14.34
CA ASP A 171 17.16 3.49 -13.01
C ASP A 171 15.92 3.52 -12.11
N SER A 172 16.04 2.89 -10.94
CA SER A 172 15.00 2.90 -9.91
C SER A 172 15.19 4.04 -8.92
N ASN A 173 14.07 4.53 -8.41
CA ASN A 173 14.00 5.39 -7.24
C ASN A 173 13.97 4.52 -5.98
N TRP A 174 14.28 5.11 -4.83
CA TRP A 174 14.26 4.36 -3.57
C TRP A 174 13.81 5.20 -2.39
N VAL A 175 13.18 4.52 -1.44
CA VAL A 175 12.97 5.03 -0.09
C VAL A 175 14.15 4.55 0.76
N GLU A 176 14.77 5.47 1.48
CA GLU A 176 15.93 5.24 2.32
C GLU A 176 15.63 5.64 3.77
N ILE A 177 16.18 4.90 4.72
CA ILE A 177 16.17 5.26 6.14
C ILE A 177 17.59 5.56 6.61
N SER A 178 17.73 6.60 7.44
CA SER A 178 18.95 6.87 8.20
C SER A 178 18.66 6.87 9.70
N THR A 179 19.58 6.35 10.50
CA THR A 179 19.50 6.38 11.98
C THR A 179 20.41 7.45 12.59
N ASN A 180 21.21 8.12 11.76
CA ASN A 180 22.18 9.13 12.18
C ASN A 180 22.14 10.41 11.33
N GLY A 181 21.29 10.46 10.30
CA GLY A 181 21.16 11.59 9.37
C GLY A 181 22.28 11.70 8.34
N ALA A 182 23.15 10.68 8.22
CA ALA A 182 24.32 10.71 7.34
C ALA A 182 24.44 9.45 6.48
N ASP A 183 24.25 8.28 7.08
CA ASP A 183 24.29 6.99 6.40
C ASP A 183 22.87 6.56 6.05
N TRP A 184 22.64 6.24 4.78
CA TRP A 184 21.32 5.94 4.24
C TRP A 184 21.24 4.49 3.77
N THR A 185 20.18 3.79 4.16
CA THR A 185 19.93 2.39 3.78
C THR A 185 18.60 2.31 3.00
N PRO A 186 18.61 1.80 1.75
CA PRO A 186 17.37 1.57 1.01
C PRO A 186 16.48 0.53 1.70
N VAL A 187 15.19 0.85 1.81
CA VAL A 187 14.15 -0.05 2.37
C VAL A 187 13.07 -0.38 1.34
N TYR A 188 12.98 0.38 0.26
CA TYR A 188 12.07 0.14 -0.85
C TYR A 188 12.64 0.66 -2.17
N TYR A 189 12.26 0.02 -3.27
CA TYR A 189 12.64 0.40 -4.63
C TYR A 189 11.38 0.63 -5.46
N SER A 190 11.22 1.83 -6.02
CA SER A 190 10.21 2.15 -7.01
C SER A 190 10.90 2.12 -8.38
N ASN A 191 10.48 1.19 -9.25
CA ASN A 191 11.07 1.01 -10.57
C ASN A 191 10.10 1.50 -11.65
N PRO A 192 10.28 2.71 -12.21
CA PRO A 192 9.39 3.25 -13.23
C PRO A 192 9.27 2.34 -14.47
N MET A 193 10.35 1.63 -14.84
CA MET A 193 10.35 0.73 -15.99
C MET A 193 9.43 -0.49 -15.80
N GLU A 194 9.12 -0.86 -14.56
CA GLU A 194 8.22 -1.97 -14.22
C GLU A 194 6.80 -1.49 -13.91
N LEU A 195 6.67 -0.35 -13.25
CA LEU A 195 5.39 0.21 -12.80
C LEU A 195 4.64 0.90 -13.94
N GLY A 196 5.35 1.56 -14.86
CA GLY A 196 4.77 2.38 -15.91
C GLY A 196 4.21 3.71 -15.39
N ASP A 197 3.62 4.49 -16.30
CA ASP A 197 2.96 5.74 -15.97
C ASP A 197 1.68 5.53 -15.14
N GLY A 198 1.46 6.39 -14.14
CA GLY A 198 0.25 6.42 -13.33
C GLY A 198 0.49 6.39 -11.82
N PHE A 199 -0.62 6.25 -11.08
CA PHE A 199 -0.63 6.21 -9.62
C PHE A 199 -0.27 4.83 -9.07
N VAL A 200 0.58 4.82 -8.06
CA VAL A 200 0.96 3.64 -7.30
C VAL A 200 0.89 3.96 -5.81
N ALA A 201 0.07 3.18 -5.09
CA ALA A 201 -0.01 3.26 -3.64
C ALA A 201 1.03 2.32 -3.01
N ASN A 202 1.83 2.86 -2.10
CA ASN A 202 2.94 2.13 -1.47
C ASN A 202 2.72 1.95 0.02
N PHE A 203 3.13 0.78 0.51
CA PHE A 203 3.06 0.42 1.93
C PHE A 203 4.33 -0.33 2.32
N ILE A 204 5.12 0.27 3.22
CA ILE A 204 6.43 -0.25 3.61
C ILE A 204 6.43 -0.51 5.12
N ASP A 205 6.79 -1.73 5.51
CA ASP A 205 7.03 -2.07 6.91
C ASP A 205 8.39 -1.53 7.37
N LEU A 206 8.36 -0.68 8.40
CA LEU A 206 9.53 -0.08 9.02
C LEU A 206 9.73 -0.58 10.46
N SER A 207 9.11 -1.70 10.84
CA SER A 207 9.14 -2.22 12.21
C SER A 207 10.56 -2.53 12.70
N ASP A 208 11.51 -2.84 11.82
CA ASP A 208 12.93 -3.02 12.16
C ASP A 208 13.58 -1.73 12.69
N TYR A 209 12.97 -0.57 12.44
CA TYR A 209 13.42 0.75 12.89
C TYR A 209 12.57 1.31 14.05
N ALA A 210 11.61 0.56 14.57
CA ALA A 210 10.84 0.95 15.75
C ALA A 210 11.74 0.94 17.01
N GLY A 211 11.42 1.79 17.99
CA GLY A 211 12.20 1.91 19.24
C GLY A 211 13.42 2.83 19.14
N GLN A 212 13.56 3.59 18.05
CA GLN A 212 14.64 4.56 17.85
C GLN A 212 14.15 5.78 17.05
N SER A 213 15.01 6.79 16.88
CA SER A 213 14.72 7.91 15.97
C SER A 213 15.34 7.65 14.60
N ILE A 214 14.62 8.02 13.54
CA ILE A 214 15.03 7.82 12.15
C ILE A 214 14.83 9.08 11.31
N TYR A 215 15.50 9.14 10.17
CA TYR A 215 15.24 10.07 9.08
C TYR A 215 14.71 9.27 7.91
N LEU A 216 13.66 9.79 7.26
CA LEU A 216 13.09 9.20 6.05
C LEU A 216 13.59 9.99 4.84
N GLY A 217 14.00 9.28 3.79
CA GLY A 217 14.49 9.87 2.55
C GLY A 217 13.79 9.25 1.33
N PHE A 218 13.40 10.09 0.39
CA PHE A 218 13.00 9.69 -0.96
C PHE A 218 14.10 10.14 -1.90
N ARG A 219 14.65 9.22 -2.68
CA ARG A 219 15.74 9.56 -3.59
C ARG A 219 15.39 9.18 -5.01
N PHE A 220 15.46 10.21 -5.84
CA PHE A 220 15.24 10.15 -7.28
C PHE A 220 16.61 10.04 -7.95
N PHE A 221 16.77 9.01 -8.75
CA PHE A 221 18.04 8.71 -9.40
C PHE A 221 17.81 8.26 -10.83
N ASP A 222 18.50 8.91 -11.75
CA ASP A 222 18.63 8.45 -13.13
C ASP A 222 20.06 8.72 -13.61
N SER A 223 20.73 7.68 -14.07
CA SER A 223 22.13 7.73 -14.48
C SER A 223 22.38 8.44 -15.80
N ILE A 224 21.33 8.79 -16.55
CA ILE A 224 21.41 9.42 -17.88
C ILE A 224 20.76 10.81 -17.88
N GLY A 225 19.65 11.00 -17.17
CA GLY A 225 18.81 12.19 -17.25
C GLY A 225 17.80 12.10 -18.38
N TYR A 226 17.24 13.26 -18.76
CA TYR A 226 16.30 13.31 -19.87
C TYR A 226 16.96 12.89 -21.19
N ASN A 227 16.31 12.00 -21.93
CA ASN A 227 16.75 11.54 -23.23
C ASN A 227 15.56 11.10 -24.09
N GLU A 228 15.05 12.01 -24.93
CA GLU A 228 14.13 11.65 -26.02
C GLU A 228 14.90 10.80 -27.04
N ASN A 229 14.74 9.48 -26.98
CA ASN A 229 15.24 8.60 -28.04
C ASN A 229 14.37 8.68 -29.31
#